data_AF-A0A7V1PHQ9-F1
#
_entry.id   AF-A0A7V1PHQ9-F1
#
_cell.length_a   1.000
_cell.length_b   1.000
_cell.length_c   1.000
_cell.angle_alpha   90.00
_cell.angle_beta   90.00
_cell.angle_gamma   90.00
#
_symmetry.space_group_name_H-M   'P 1'
#
loop_
_entity.id
_entity.type
_entity.pdbx_description
1 polymer ?
#
loop_
_entity_poly.entity_id
_entity_poly.type
_entity_poly.pdbx_seq_one_letter_code
_entity_poly.pdbx_strand_id
1 'polypeptide(L)'
;MPLVIRYTRINSQPLNEFNRDLVYWYGEMRFMPHLLSLLGLRSIEIEIQVGNPFEVVASSVNLSSQRKELSRKCRGAINNQLESYT
;
A
#
# COMPACT_ATOMS: atom_id res chain seq x y z
N MET A 1 10.46 8.70 -1.37
CA MET A 1 9.68 8.34 -2.57
C MET A 1 8.43 7.60 -2.11
N PRO A 2 7.23 7.98 -2.54
CA PRO A 2 6.01 7.24 -2.24
C PRO A 2 5.87 6.01 -3.16
N LEU A 3 5.36 4.92 -2.60
CA LEU A 3 5.04 3.68 -3.31
C LEU A 3 3.59 3.31 -2.99
N VAL A 4 2.78 3.11 -4.01
CA VAL A 4 1.41 2.62 -3.87
C VAL A 4 1.31 1.25 -4.51
N ILE A 5 0.76 0.30 -3.76
CA ILE A 5 0.43 -1.04 -4.22
C ILE A 5 -1.09 -1.15 -4.19
N ARG A 6 -1.71 -1.35 -5.35
CA ARG A 6 -3.16 -1.51 -5.47
C ARG A 6 -3.48 -2.92 -5.94
N TYR A 7 -4.27 -3.64 -5.18
CA TYR A 7 -4.83 -4.93 -5.60
C TYR A 7 -6.00 -4.67 -6.54
N THR A 8 -6.00 -5.28 -7.71
CA THR A 8 -7.04 -5.04 -8.73
C THR A 8 -7.91 -6.27 -8.95
N ARG A 9 -7.33 -7.48 -8.97
CA ARG A 9 -8.07 -8.73 -9.25
C ARG A 9 -7.48 -9.90 -8.46
N ILE A 10 -8.35 -10.85 -8.07
CA ILE A 10 -7.99 -12.11 -7.42
C ILE A 10 -8.60 -13.24 -8.25
N ASN A 11 -7.80 -14.22 -8.68
CA ASN A 11 -8.25 -15.31 -9.56
C ASN A 11 -9.01 -14.81 -10.79
N SER A 12 -8.52 -13.72 -11.39
CA SER A 12 -9.15 -13.04 -12.52
C SER A 12 -10.56 -12.48 -12.25
N GLN A 13 -10.95 -12.32 -10.99
CA GLN A 13 -12.18 -11.62 -10.58
C GLN A 13 -11.81 -10.23 -10.04
N PRO A 14 -12.54 -9.16 -10.41
CA PRO A 14 -12.32 -7.84 -9.82
C PRO A 14 -12.37 -7.89 -8.29
N LEU A 15 -11.44 -7.19 -7.64
CA LEU A 15 -11.42 -7.07 -6.19
C LEU A 15 -12.72 -6.41 -5.70
N ASN A 16 -13.33 -6.97 -4.67
CA ASN A 16 -14.56 -6.49 -4.06
C ASN A 16 -14.62 -6.87 -2.57
N GLU A 17 -15.71 -6.49 -1.89
CA GLU A 17 -15.90 -6.74 -0.47
C GLU A 17 -15.92 -8.22 -0.06
N PHE A 18 -16.29 -9.13 -0.97
CA PHE A 18 -16.40 -10.56 -0.70
C PHE A 18 -15.09 -11.33 -0.89
N ASN A 19 -14.19 -10.82 -1.76
CA ASN A 19 -12.93 -11.51 -2.07
C ASN A 19 -11.68 -10.82 -1.51
N ARG A 20 -11.78 -9.57 -1.04
CA ARG A 20 -10.63 -8.82 -0.50
C ARG A 20 -9.94 -9.50 0.68
N ASP A 21 -10.68 -10.22 1.52
CA ASP A 21 -10.16 -10.90 2.71
C ASP A 21 -9.36 -12.17 2.39
N LEU A 22 -9.31 -12.57 1.11
CA LEU A 22 -8.39 -13.61 0.63
C LEU A 22 -6.94 -13.09 0.56
N VAL A 23 -6.75 -11.77 0.57
CA VAL A 23 -5.45 -11.11 0.44
C VAL A 23 -5.19 -10.15 1.61
N TYR A 24 -6.23 -9.45 2.07
CA TYR A 24 -6.12 -8.47 3.14
C TYR A 24 -6.09 -9.18 4.49
N TRP A 25 -5.01 -8.96 5.23
CA TRP A 25 -4.86 -9.47 6.58
C TRP A 25 -4.94 -8.32 7.58
N TYR A 26 -5.99 -8.27 8.40
CA TYR A 26 -6.22 -7.23 9.40
C TYR A 26 -7.01 -7.76 10.60
N GLY A 27 -6.99 -7.02 11.71
CA GLY A 27 -7.73 -7.37 12.92
C GLY A 27 -7.30 -8.71 13.53
N GLU A 28 -8.30 -9.53 13.90
CA GLU A 28 -8.13 -10.79 14.64
C GLU A 28 -8.01 -12.03 13.72
N MET A 29 -7.71 -11.84 12.43
CA MET A 29 -7.56 -12.96 11.49
C MET A 29 -6.36 -13.85 11.89
N ARG A 30 -6.60 -15.15 12.07
CA ARG A 30 -5.52 -16.10 12.38
C ARG A 30 -4.55 -16.20 11.20
N PHE A 31 -3.27 -15.97 11.49
CA PHE A 31 -2.21 -15.91 10.47
C PHE A 31 -2.10 -17.19 9.63
N MET A 32 -1.98 -18.37 10.26
CA MET A 32 -1.74 -19.61 9.49
C MET A 32 -2.88 -19.99 8.53
N PRO A 33 -4.15 -20.04 8.96
CA PRO A 33 -5.25 -20.30 8.04
C PRO A 33 -5.32 -19.30 6.88
N HIS A 34 -5.12 -18.01 7.17
CA HIS A 34 -5.12 -16.97 6.14
C HIS A 34 -3.97 -17.16 5.14
N LEU A 35 -2.76 -17.41 5.63
CA LEU A 35 -1.58 -17.63 4.78
C LEU A 35 -1.79 -18.84 3.85
N LEU A 36 -2.33 -19.95 4.35
CA LEU A 36 -2.61 -21.13 3.52
C LEU A 36 -3.66 -20.83 2.44
N SER A 37 -4.71 -20.07 2.79
CA SER A 37 -5.72 -19.62 1.83
C SER A 37 -5.10 -18.73 0.74
N LEU A 38 -4.23 -17.79 1.13
CA LEU A 38 -3.51 -16.89 0.22
C LEU A 38 -2.63 -17.68 -0.76
N LEU A 39 -1.88 -18.66 -0.26
CA LEU A 39 -1.01 -19.52 -1.09
C LEU A 39 -1.79 -20.43 -2.04
N GLY A 40 -3.06 -20.71 -1.74
CA GLY A 40 -3.97 -21.48 -2.60
C GLY A 40 -4.60 -20.67 -3.74
N LEU A 41 -4.39 -19.35 -3.80
CA LEU A 41 -4.90 -18.52 -4.88
C LEU A 41 -4.15 -18.82 -6.18
N ARG A 42 -4.90 -18.84 -7.29
CA ARG A 42 -4.35 -19.04 -8.63
C ARG A 42 -3.59 -17.81 -9.12
N SER A 43 -4.11 -16.62 -8.85
CA SER A 43 -3.49 -15.36 -9.28
C SER A 43 -3.92 -14.18 -8.42
N ILE A 44 -2.99 -13.21 -8.27
CA ILE A 44 -3.26 -11.90 -7.69
C ILE A 44 -2.71 -10.88 -8.68
N GLU A 45 -3.57 -9.99 -9.17
CA GLU A 45 -3.20 -8.90 -10.05
C GLU A 45 -3.07 -7.63 -9.22
N ILE A 46 -1.93 -6.96 -9.35
CA ILE A 46 -1.62 -5.72 -8.65
C ILE A 46 -1.11 -4.67 -9.62
N GLU A 47 -1.33 -3.41 -9.27
CA GLU A 47 -0.68 -2.27 -9.87
C GLU A 47 0.26 -1.63 -8.86
N ILE A 48 1.49 -1.38 -9.30
CA ILE A 48 2.52 -0.70 -8.52
C ILE A 48 2.78 0.64 -9.17
N GLN A 49 2.61 1.71 -8.40
CA GLN A 49 2.92 3.05 -8.87
C GLN A 49 3.96 3.68 -7.94
N VAL A 50 5.08 4.03 -8.57
CA VAL A 50 6.23 4.68 -7.94
C VAL A 50 6.10 6.18 -8.19
N GLY A 51 5.97 6.97 -7.13
CA GLY A 51 5.95 8.42 -7.26
C GLY A 51 7.36 9.02 -7.27
N ASN A 52 7.44 10.35 -7.32
CA ASN A 52 8.72 11.03 -7.38
C ASN A 52 9.49 10.98 -6.04
N PRO A 53 10.82 10.92 -6.06
CA PRO A 53 11.62 11.08 -4.84
C PRO A 53 11.45 12.48 -4.24
N PHE A 54 11.59 12.58 -2.92
CA PHE A 54 11.65 13.88 -2.24
C PHE A 54 13.10 14.21 -2.00
N GLU A 55 13.50 15.44 -2.31
CA GLU A 55 14.80 15.95 -1.92
C GLU A 55 14.83 16.17 -0.40
N VAL A 56 15.84 15.61 0.25
CA VAL A 56 16.09 15.81 1.68
C VAL A 56 17.39 16.57 1.80
N VAL A 57 17.31 17.86 2.13
CA VAL A 57 18.49 18.66 2.43
C VAL A 57 18.92 18.36 3.86
N ALA A 58 20.15 17.86 4.02
CA ALA A 58 20.78 17.64 5.31
C ALA A 58 21.03 19.00 6.00
N SER A 59 20.00 19.55 6.62
CA SER A 59 20.09 20.73 7.47
C SER A 59 20.39 20.30 8.91
N SER A 60 21.04 21.17 9.70
CA SER A 60 21.35 20.98 11.13
C SER A 60 20.12 20.85 12.06
N VAL A 61 18.94 20.68 11.47
CA VAL A 61 17.65 20.51 12.14
C VAL A 61 17.55 19.09 12.69
N ASN A 62 16.90 18.96 13.86
CA ASN A 62 16.64 17.69 14.51
C ASN A 62 16.04 16.64 13.53
N LEU A 63 16.75 15.52 13.36
CA LEU A 63 16.42 14.43 12.43
C LEU A 63 15.01 13.87 12.65
N SER A 64 14.51 13.86 13.89
CA SER A 64 13.15 13.37 14.19
C SER A 64 12.06 14.25 13.57
N SER A 65 12.27 15.57 13.56
CA SER A 65 11.35 16.54 12.96
C SER A 65 11.31 16.39 11.43
N GLN A 66 12.47 16.20 10.81
CA GLN A 66 12.59 15.96 9.36
C GLN A 66 11.87 14.68 8.93
N ARG A 67 12.02 13.57 9.67
CA ARG A 67 11.28 12.32 9.39
C ARG A 67 9.77 12.55 9.43
N LYS A 68 9.27 13.24 10.46
CA LYS A 68 7.83 13.51 10.61
C LYS A 68 7.28 14.39 9.48
N GLU A 69 8.08 15.34 9.00
CA GLU A 69 7.72 16.17 7.85
C GLU A 69 7.71 15.37 6.54
N LEU A 70 8.74 14.56 6.29
CA LEU A 70 8.82 13.69 5.13
C LEU A 70 7.64 12.72 5.07
N SER A 71 7.27 12.11 6.20
CA SER A 71 6.09 11.24 6.27
C SER A 71 4.78 11.98 5.97
N ARG A 72 4.65 13.24 6.40
CA ARG A 72 3.48 14.08 6.07
C ARG A 72 3.42 14.41 4.58
N LYS A 73 4.54 14.82 3.98
CA LYS A 73 4.66 15.07 2.53
C LYS A 73 4.36 13.82 1.71
N CYS A 74 4.91 12.67 2.12
CA CYS A 74 4.67 11.37 1.50
C CYS A 74 3.19 10.98 1.53
N ARG A 75 2.53 11.16 2.69
CA ARG A 75 1.09 10.91 2.82
C ARG A 75 0.25 11.79 1.89
N GLY A 76 0.57 13.08 1.78
CA GLY A 76 -0.11 13.98 0.84
C GLY A 76 0.04 13.53 -0.61
N ALA A 77 1.25 13.14 -1.03
CA ALA A 77 1.49 12.62 -2.37
C ALA A 77 0.71 11.33 -2.66
N ILE A 78 0.66 10.40 -1.70
CA ILE A 78 -0.12 9.17 -1.82
C ILE A 78 -1.62 9.48 -1.97
N ASN A 79 -2.16 10.40 -1.17
CA ASN A 79 -3.58 10.76 -1.25
C ASN A 79 -3.95 11.35 -2.62
N ASN A 80 -3.17 12.30 -3.14
CA ASN A 80 -3.38 12.86 -4.48
C ASN A 80 -3.33 11.78 -5.57
N GLN A 81 -2.46 10.78 -5.37
CA GLN A 81 -2.34 9.65 -6.29
C GLN A 81 -3.57 8.73 -6.21
N LEU A 82 -4.13 8.52 -5.03
CA LEU A 82 -5.37 7.73 -4.85
C LEU A 82 -6.58 8.41 -5.48
N GLU A 83 -6.67 9.75 -5.43
CA GLU A 83 -7.73 10.53 -6.08
C GLU A 83 -7.76 10.31 -7.60
N SER A 84 -6.63 10.02 -8.24
CA SER A 84 -6.59 9.76 -9.69
C SER A 84 -7.30 8.47 -10.14
N TYR A 85 -7.71 7.62 -9.19
CA TYR A 85 -8.44 6.37 -9.44
C TYR A 85 -9.94 6.43 -9.15
N THR A 86 -10.45 7.58 -8.66
CA THR A 86 -11.88 7.80 -8.33
C THR A 86 -12.54 8.63 -9.41
#